data_AF-A0A359E8C7-F1
#
_entry.id   AF-A0A359E8C7-F1
#
_cell.length_a   1.000
_cell.length_b   1.000
_cell.length_c   1.000
_cell.angle_alpha   90.00
_cell.angle_beta   90.00
_cell.angle_gamma   90.00
#
_symmetry.space_group_name_H-M   'P 1'
#
loop_
_entity.id
_entity.type
_entity.pdbx_description
1 polymer ?
#
loop_
_entity_poly.entity_id
_entity_poly.type
_entity_poly.pdbx_seq_one_letter_code
_entity_poly.pdbx_strand_id
1 'polypeptide(L)'
;MTIRTFLFTISFACIISGCDLLDDNNPKPEIPGKIVFSKIENANGNAGTQIYKMNTDGSGLKKLTNFNKNSAFEPSWSPDGSKIVFTTSKKSSVHSSSIYLMNADGSNKRPMKINDNEIGLPYTGRHPVWSPDGSKIAFESGYSSIRVYDFEADSVTNVNNSWGAWDPAWSPDGSKLAFSTKAAYADSVRSGYYRDIYTIELESGRLTRITETGNAVEPKWSPDGRFIS
;
A
#
# COMPACT_ATOMS: atom_id res chain seq x y z
N MET A 1 36.76 43.08 4.94
CA MET A 1 36.15 42.06 4.06
C MET A 1 36.00 40.81 4.89
N THR A 2 34.85 40.67 5.55
CA THR A 2 34.64 39.69 6.63
C THR A 2 33.64 38.66 6.13
N ILE A 3 34.10 37.43 5.93
CA ILE A 3 33.28 36.30 5.49
C ILE A 3 32.50 35.79 6.72
N ARG A 4 31.17 35.88 6.67
CA ARG A 4 30.27 35.23 7.64
C ARG A 4 29.98 33.81 7.16
N THR A 5 30.52 32.83 7.87
CA THR A 5 30.13 31.41 7.75
C THR A 5 28.81 31.20 8.48
N PHE A 6 27.73 30.88 7.76
CA PHE A 6 26.50 30.37 8.36
C PHE A 6 26.62 28.85 8.47
N LEU A 7 26.77 28.35 9.70
CA LEU A 7 26.55 26.95 10.03
C LEU A 7 25.03 26.73 10.17
N PHE A 8 24.43 25.99 9.24
CA PHE A 8 23.08 25.45 9.45
C PHE A 8 23.20 24.17 10.29
N THR A 9 22.88 24.28 11.57
CA THR A 9 22.60 23.12 12.42
C THR A 9 21.20 22.60 12.09
N ILE A 10 21.11 21.42 11.47
CA ILE A 10 19.86 20.67 11.39
C ILE A 10 19.73 19.89 12.71
N SER A 11 18.89 20.39 13.62
CA SER A 11 18.52 19.66 14.83
C SER A 11 17.49 18.58 14.48
N PHE A 12 17.91 17.32 14.53
CA PHE A 12 17.00 16.20 14.78
C PHE A 12 16.70 16.16 16.27
N ALA A 13 15.44 16.36 16.64
CA ALA A 13 14.94 16.02 17.96
C ALA A 13 13.62 15.28 17.80
N CYS A 14 13.66 13.97 17.97
CA CYS A 14 12.48 13.17 18.26
C CYS A 14 12.85 12.16 19.35
N ILE A 15 12.45 12.46 20.58
CA ILE A 15 12.37 11.50 21.67
C ILE A 15 10.95 11.65 22.23
N ILE A 16 10.14 10.61 22.11
CA ILE A 16 9.27 10.06 23.16
C ILE A 16 8.81 8.67 22.68
N SER A 17 8.96 7.71 23.59
CA SER A 17 8.72 6.29 23.45
C SER A 17 7.26 5.92 23.14
N GLY A 18 7.08 4.81 22.40
CA GLY A 18 5.93 3.93 22.57
C GLY A 18 4.66 4.28 21.79
N CYS A 19 4.79 4.62 20.51
CA CYS A 19 3.71 4.50 19.55
C CYS A 19 4.30 3.97 18.25
N ASP A 20 3.82 2.82 17.78
CA ASP A 20 4.05 2.34 16.41
C ASP A 20 3.38 3.32 15.44
N LEU A 21 4.02 4.47 15.24
CA LEU A 21 3.89 5.25 14.03
C LEU A 21 4.67 4.46 13.00
N LEU A 22 3.99 3.54 12.31
CA LEU A 22 4.50 3.00 11.06
C LEU A 22 4.76 4.21 10.16
N ASP A 23 6.03 4.49 9.93
CA ASP A 23 6.50 5.52 9.01
C ASP A 23 6.15 5.06 7.58
N ASP A 24 4.90 5.35 7.17
CA ASP A 24 4.26 4.83 5.97
C ASP A 24 4.60 5.60 4.68
N ASN A 25 5.79 6.23 4.63
CA ASN A 25 6.36 6.95 3.48
C ASN A 25 6.65 6.01 2.28
N ASN A 26 5.63 5.33 1.77
CA ASN A 26 5.60 4.58 0.51
C ASN A 26 5.31 5.60 -0.62
N PRO A 27 5.82 5.47 -1.86
CA PRO A 27 5.34 6.25 -3.01
C PRO A 27 3.91 5.83 -3.43
N LYS A 28 3.00 5.67 -2.45
CA LYS A 28 1.58 5.89 -2.67
C LYS A 28 1.44 7.34 -3.12
N PRO A 29 0.42 7.70 -3.89
CA PRO A 29 0.18 9.11 -4.14
C PRO A 29 -0.02 9.80 -2.79
N GLU A 30 0.89 10.68 -2.42
CA GLU A 30 0.79 11.51 -1.22
C GLU A 30 0.28 12.87 -1.66
N ILE A 31 -0.74 13.36 -0.96
CA ILE A 31 -1.27 14.70 -1.23
C ILE A 31 -0.51 15.66 -0.33
N PRO A 32 0.25 16.63 -0.89
CA PRO A 32 1.03 17.57 -0.08
C PRO A 32 0.18 18.16 1.05
N GLY A 33 0.70 18.07 2.28
CA GLY A 33 0.05 18.59 3.47
C GLY A 33 -1.06 17.70 4.06
N LYS A 34 -1.34 16.51 3.52
CA LYS A 34 -2.38 15.59 4.03
C LYS A 34 -1.86 14.18 4.25
N ILE A 35 -2.33 13.57 5.33
CA ILE A 35 -2.03 12.19 5.73
C ILE A 35 -3.33 11.39 5.75
N VAL A 36 -3.30 10.15 5.28
CA VAL A 36 -4.36 9.15 5.50
C VAL A 36 -3.74 7.93 6.16
N PHE A 37 -4.33 7.46 7.26
CA PHE A 37 -3.73 6.39 8.05
C PHE A 37 -4.80 5.53 8.72
N SER A 38 -4.40 4.35 9.18
CA SER A 38 -5.26 3.44 9.93
C SER A 38 -5.01 3.56 11.44
N LYS A 39 -6.07 3.68 12.23
CA LYS A 39 -5.99 3.80 13.69
C LYS A 39 -6.83 2.71 14.36
N ILE A 40 -6.24 2.03 15.34
CA ILE A 40 -6.97 1.06 16.18
C ILE A 40 -7.90 1.83 17.12
N GLU A 41 -9.18 1.46 17.12
CA GLU A 41 -10.15 1.97 18.10
C GLU A 41 -10.62 0.86 19.01
N ASN A 42 -10.48 1.09 20.31
CA ASN A 42 -10.99 0.22 21.36
C ASN A 42 -12.25 0.85 21.96
N ALA A 43 -13.43 0.51 21.41
CA ALA A 43 -14.70 0.93 21.99
C ALA A 43 -15.47 -0.28 22.53
N ASN A 44 -15.65 -0.35 23.85
CA ASN A 44 -16.60 -1.24 24.54
C ASN A 44 -16.65 -2.70 24.03
N GLY A 45 -15.49 -3.36 23.88
CA GLY A 45 -15.40 -4.76 23.44
C GLY A 45 -15.41 -4.99 21.91
N ASN A 46 -15.62 -3.93 21.12
CA ASN A 46 -15.47 -3.92 19.67
C ASN A 46 -14.19 -3.19 19.28
N ALA A 47 -13.05 -3.86 19.46
CA ALA A 47 -11.78 -3.43 18.86
C ALA A 47 -11.85 -3.58 17.34
N GLY A 48 -11.56 -2.51 16.60
CA GLY A 48 -11.48 -2.51 15.14
C GLY A 48 -10.63 -1.35 14.63
N THR A 49 -9.91 -1.58 13.53
CA THR A 49 -9.10 -0.53 12.88
C THR A 49 -9.99 0.33 11.99
N GLN A 50 -9.77 1.64 11.96
CA GLN A 50 -10.54 2.59 11.16
C GLN A 50 -9.59 3.51 10.37
N ILE A 51 -10.07 4.04 9.24
CA ILE A 51 -9.33 5.01 8.44
C ILE A 51 -9.59 6.42 8.93
N TYR A 52 -8.51 7.17 9.07
CA TYR A 52 -8.47 8.56 9.47
C TYR A 52 -7.70 9.39 8.44
N LYS A 53 -7.96 10.70 8.46
CA LYS A 53 -7.12 11.69 7.78
C LYS A 53 -6.80 12.85 8.71
N MET A 54 -5.71 13.54 8.40
CA MET A 54 -5.28 14.76 9.07
C MET A 54 -4.36 15.57 8.16
N ASN A 55 -4.02 16.79 8.58
CA ASN A 55 -2.98 17.59 7.97
C ASN A 55 -1.61 17.18 8.51
N THR A 56 -0.53 17.44 7.75
CA THR A 56 0.85 17.13 8.17
C THR A 56 1.31 17.92 9.39
N ASP A 57 0.64 19.02 9.71
CA ASP A 57 0.90 19.83 10.92
C ASP A 57 0.21 19.29 12.19
N GLY A 58 -0.49 18.15 12.09
CA GLY A 58 -1.22 17.57 13.22
C GLY A 58 -2.71 17.93 13.27
N SER A 59 -3.13 18.97 12.55
CA SER A 59 -4.49 19.52 12.63
C SER A 59 -5.50 18.75 11.77
N GLY A 60 -6.79 19.02 11.97
CA GLY A 60 -7.84 18.53 11.08
C GLY A 60 -8.09 17.01 11.15
N LEU A 61 -7.74 16.36 12.26
CA LEU A 61 -8.00 14.93 12.48
C LEU A 61 -9.48 14.60 12.27
N LYS A 62 -9.76 13.71 11.31
CA LYS A 62 -11.12 13.28 10.96
C LYS A 62 -11.16 11.77 10.73
N LYS A 63 -12.10 11.09 11.40
CA LYS A 63 -12.45 9.69 11.14
C LYS A 63 -13.24 9.59 9.83
N LEU A 64 -12.86 8.69 8.93
CA LEU A 64 -13.48 8.51 7.60
C LEU A 64 -14.36 7.26 7.50
N THR A 65 -14.02 6.20 8.23
CA THR A 65 -14.79 4.96 8.28
C THR A 65 -15.43 4.76 9.64
N ASN A 66 -16.52 3.98 9.71
CA ASN A 66 -17.12 3.59 10.98
C ASN A 66 -17.67 2.17 10.88
N PHE A 67 -16.76 1.21 10.76
CA PHE A 67 -17.15 -0.20 10.68
C PHE A 67 -17.28 -0.79 12.09
N ASN A 68 -18.50 -1.16 12.49
CA ASN A 68 -18.78 -1.66 13.84
C ASN A 68 -18.22 -3.06 14.12
N LYS A 69 -18.11 -3.93 13.11
CA LYS A 69 -17.67 -5.34 13.23
C LYS A 69 -16.52 -5.72 12.29
N ASN A 70 -16.07 -4.77 11.47
CA ASN A 70 -14.99 -4.96 10.50
C ASN A 70 -13.87 -3.97 10.80
N SER A 71 -12.67 -4.30 10.38
CA SER A 71 -11.54 -3.39 10.38
C SER A 71 -11.34 -2.79 8.99
N ALA A 72 -10.82 -1.56 8.95
CA ALA A 72 -10.34 -0.89 7.75
C ALA A 72 -8.89 -0.44 7.99
N PHE A 73 -8.02 -0.73 7.03
CA PHE A 73 -6.58 -0.55 7.15
C PHE A 73 -5.94 -0.36 5.75
N GLU A 74 -4.64 -0.04 5.72
CA GLU A 74 -3.86 0.12 4.48
C GLU A 74 -4.46 1.14 3.49
N PRO A 75 -4.76 2.39 3.90
CA PRO A 75 -5.30 3.36 2.97
C PRO A 75 -4.24 3.82 1.94
N SER A 76 -4.73 4.28 0.80
CA SER A 76 -3.94 4.98 -0.24
C SER A 76 -4.81 6.04 -0.93
N TRP A 77 -4.26 7.24 -1.11
CA TRP A 77 -4.91 8.32 -1.86
C TRP A 77 -4.82 8.06 -3.37
N SER A 78 -5.82 8.52 -4.10
CA SER A 78 -5.66 8.77 -5.54
C SER A 78 -4.72 9.96 -5.76
N PRO A 79 -4.00 10.04 -6.91
CA PRO A 79 -3.05 11.14 -7.17
C PRO A 79 -3.66 12.54 -7.18
N ASP A 80 -4.93 12.65 -7.55
CA ASP A 80 -5.68 13.90 -7.51
C ASP A 80 -6.24 14.24 -6.11
N GLY A 81 -6.06 13.35 -5.12
CA GLY A 81 -6.54 13.49 -3.75
C GLY A 81 -8.06 13.44 -3.61
N SER A 82 -8.79 13.03 -4.64
CA SER A 82 -10.26 13.00 -4.63
C SER A 82 -10.84 11.71 -4.05
N LYS A 83 -10.06 10.62 -4.02
CA LYS A 83 -10.47 9.30 -3.58
C LYS A 83 -9.47 8.66 -2.64
N ILE A 84 -9.95 7.68 -1.89
CA ILE A 84 -9.14 6.80 -1.04
C ILE A 84 -9.54 5.36 -1.31
N VAL A 85 -8.56 4.52 -1.57
CA VAL A 85 -8.70 3.06 -1.57
C VAL A 85 -8.18 2.50 -0.26
N PHE A 86 -8.79 1.42 0.25
CA PHE A 86 -8.37 0.81 1.51
C PHE A 86 -8.82 -0.65 1.60
N THR A 87 -8.16 -1.42 2.47
CA THR A 87 -8.54 -2.81 2.77
C THR A 87 -9.56 -2.83 3.90
N THR A 88 -10.57 -3.69 3.78
CA THR A 88 -11.48 -4.05 4.88
C THR A 88 -11.36 -5.51 5.21
N SER A 89 -11.55 -5.91 6.47
CA SER A 89 -11.66 -7.32 6.85
C SER A 89 -12.75 -7.55 7.89
N LYS A 90 -13.39 -8.72 7.83
CA LYS A 90 -14.33 -9.12 8.88
C LYS A 90 -13.56 -9.58 10.12
N LYS A 91 -13.98 -9.14 11.31
CA LYS A 91 -13.37 -9.59 12.58
C LYS A 91 -13.33 -11.12 12.73
N SER A 92 -14.31 -11.82 12.16
CA SER A 92 -14.42 -13.28 12.23
C SER A 92 -13.59 -14.04 11.19
N SER A 93 -12.92 -13.36 10.25
CA SER A 93 -12.14 -14.03 9.21
C SER A 93 -11.05 -13.12 8.64
N VAL A 94 -9.80 -13.48 8.88
CA VAL A 94 -8.64 -12.86 8.24
C VAL A 94 -8.59 -13.16 6.74
N HIS A 95 -9.20 -14.24 6.26
CA HIS A 95 -9.22 -14.61 4.84
C HIS A 95 -10.36 -13.94 4.05
N SER A 96 -11.05 -12.98 4.65
CA SER A 96 -12.17 -12.26 4.03
C SER A 96 -11.86 -10.77 3.97
N SER A 97 -10.80 -10.42 3.25
CA SER A 97 -10.41 -9.03 3.02
C SER A 97 -10.91 -8.51 1.68
N SER A 98 -11.50 -7.32 1.69
CA SER A 98 -12.07 -6.69 0.51
C SER A 98 -11.47 -5.30 0.32
N ILE A 99 -11.17 -4.96 -0.92
CA ILE A 99 -10.73 -3.61 -1.27
C ILE A 99 -11.97 -2.74 -1.46
N TYR A 100 -11.97 -1.59 -0.78
CA TYR A 100 -13.02 -0.59 -0.83
C TYR A 100 -12.47 0.71 -1.38
N LEU A 101 -13.35 1.46 -2.04
CA LEU A 101 -13.12 2.79 -2.55
C LEU A 101 -14.08 3.77 -1.88
N MET A 102 -13.61 4.97 -1.56
CA MET A 102 -14.43 6.07 -1.07
C MET A 102 -13.93 7.41 -1.59
N ASN A 103 -14.75 8.45 -1.45
CA ASN A 103 -14.33 9.83 -1.64
C ASN A 103 -13.40 10.28 -0.51
N ALA A 104 -12.57 11.29 -0.77
CA ALA A 104 -11.65 11.94 0.17
C ALA A 104 -12.28 12.41 1.50
N ASP A 105 -13.59 12.70 1.48
CA ASP A 105 -14.35 13.17 2.64
C ASP A 105 -14.95 12.05 3.49
N GLY A 106 -14.84 10.79 3.02
CA GLY A 106 -15.42 9.59 3.61
C GLY A 106 -16.78 9.18 3.02
N SER A 107 -17.34 9.91 2.06
CA SER A 107 -18.60 9.57 1.40
C SER A 107 -18.42 8.49 0.32
N ASN A 108 -19.54 7.94 -0.17
CA ASN A 108 -19.58 6.97 -1.29
C ASN A 108 -18.66 5.75 -1.13
N LYS A 109 -18.54 5.23 0.10
CA LYS A 109 -17.79 4.01 0.39
C LYS A 109 -18.46 2.82 -0.30
N ARG A 110 -17.72 2.08 -1.11
CA ARG A 110 -18.21 0.89 -1.80
C ARG A 110 -17.11 -0.16 -1.99
N PRO A 111 -17.44 -1.46 -2.01
CA PRO A 111 -16.49 -2.47 -2.45
C PRO A 111 -16.10 -2.24 -3.91
N MET A 112 -14.86 -2.55 -4.27
CA MET A 112 -14.44 -2.64 -5.66
C MET A 112 -14.94 -3.94 -6.28
N LYS A 113 -15.30 -3.89 -7.57
CA LYS A 113 -15.70 -5.08 -8.34
C LYS A 113 -14.44 -5.82 -8.77
N ILE A 114 -13.92 -6.66 -7.88
CA ILE A 114 -12.79 -7.53 -8.17
C ILE A 114 -13.39 -8.90 -8.43
N ASN A 115 -13.53 -9.27 -9.71
CA ASN A 115 -14.06 -10.57 -10.11
C ASN A 115 -13.01 -11.65 -9.85
N ASP A 116 -12.89 -12.09 -8.59
CA ASP A 116 -11.96 -13.15 -8.20
C ASP A 116 -12.67 -14.51 -8.13
N ASN A 117 -13.07 -15.02 -9.31
CA ASN A 117 -13.63 -16.37 -9.40
C ASN A 117 -12.57 -17.47 -9.20
N GLU A 118 -11.28 -17.14 -9.09
CA GLU A 118 -10.19 -18.14 -8.99
C GLU A 118 -10.22 -18.96 -7.69
N ILE A 119 -10.86 -18.45 -6.63
CA ILE A 119 -10.80 -19.08 -5.29
C ILE A 119 -12.15 -19.29 -4.62
N GLY A 120 -13.27 -19.00 -5.30
CA GLY A 120 -14.62 -19.20 -4.76
C GLY A 120 -14.93 -18.39 -3.48
N LEU A 121 -14.08 -17.43 -3.11
CA LEU A 121 -14.26 -16.53 -1.98
C LEU A 121 -14.50 -15.12 -2.52
N PRO A 122 -15.62 -14.46 -2.17
CA PRO A 122 -16.06 -13.30 -2.90
C PRO A 122 -15.16 -12.06 -2.79
N TYR A 123 -14.15 -12.04 -1.90
CA TYR A 123 -13.21 -10.92 -1.77
C TYR A 123 -11.91 -11.34 -1.05
N THR A 124 -10.74 -11.30 -1.71
CA THR A 124 -9.43 -11.57 -1.08
C THR A 124 -8.33 -10.56 -1.43
N GLY A 125 -8.67 -9.27 -1.50
CA GLY A 125 -7.72 -8.20 -1.82
C GLY A 125 -7.09 -7.55 -0.57
N ARG A 126 -5.80 -7.16 -0.62
CA ARG A 126 -5.09 -6.34 0.40
C ARG A 126 -4.03 -5.42 -0.23
N HIS A 127 -3.46 -4.54 0.58
CA HIS A 127 -2.42 -3.56 0.20
C HIS A 127 -2.71 -2.82 -1.12
N PRO A 128 -3.87 -2.18 -1.26
CA PRO A 128 -4.19 -1.45 -2.49
C PRO A 128 -3.33 -0.18 -2.61
N VAL A 129 -2.77 0.04 -3.80
CA VAL A 129 -2.00 1.23 -4.15
C VAL A 129 -2.41 1.76 -5.52
N TRP A 130 -2.67 3.06 -5.59
CA TRP A 130 -2.99 3.75 -6.85
C TRP A 130 -1.76 3.87 -7.75
N SER A 131 -1.98 3.76 -9.06
CA SER A 131 -0.99 4.18 -10.06
C SER A 131 -0.78 5.71 -10.01
N PRO A 132 0.39 6.23 -10.43
CA PRO A 132 0.69 7.65 -10.38
C PRO A 132 -0.24 8.53 -11.23
N ASP A 133 -0.83 7.98 -12.29
CA ASP A 133 -1.80 8.64 -13.17
C ASP A 133 -3.25 8.50 -12.69
N GLY A 134 -3.50 7.69 -11.67
CA GLY A 134 -4.83 7.43 -11.13
C GLY A 134 -5.71 6.55 -12.02
N SER A 135 -5.16 5.90 -13.05
CA SER A 135 -5.94 5.03 -13.96
C SER A 135 -6.06 3.60 -13.47
N LYS A 136 -5.23 3.17 -12.49
CA LYS A 136 -5.18 1.78 -12.02
C LYS A 136 -4.98 1.69 -10.51
N ILE A 137 -5.29 0.52 -9.96
CA ILE A 137 -4.94 0.13 -8.58
C ILE A 137 -4.23 -1.21 -8.63
N ALA A 138 -3.01 -1.29 -8.09
CA ALA A 138 -2.34 -2.55 -7.81
C ALA A 138 -2.70 -3.03 -6.41
N PHE A 139 -2.81 -4.34 -6.24
CA PHE A 139 -3.17 -4.95 -4.96
C PHE A 139 -2.73 -6.41 -4.87
N GLU A 140 -2.65 -6.91 -3.65
CA GLU A 140 -2.44 -8.32 -3.37
C GLU A 140 -3.77 -9.09 -3.42
N SER A 141 -3.78 -10.26 -4.04
CA SER A 141 -4.93 -11.16 -4.12
C SER A 141 -4.53 -12.62 -3.87
N GLY A 142 -5.43 -13.42 -3.28
CA GLY A 142 -5.29 -14.88 -3.20
C GLY A 142 -3.97 -15.37 -2.57
N TYR A 143 -3.36 -16.42 -3.15
CA TYR A 143 -2.05 -17.01 -2.78
C TYR A 143 -0.86 -16.07 -3.06
N SER A 144 -0.98 -14.81 -2.65
CA SER A 144 0.06 -13.80 -2.77
C SER A 144 0.40 -13.52 -4.24
N SER A 145 -0.62 -13.13 -5.02
CA SER A 145 -0.45 -12.62 -6.39
C SER A 145 -0.63 -11.11 -6.39
N ILE A 146 0.19 -10.40 -7.16
CA ILE A 146 -0.04 -8.99 -7.46
C ILE A 146 -0.99 -8.92 -8.65
N ARG A 147 -2.08 -8.19 -8.47
CA ARG A 147 -3.07 -7.91 -9.50
C ARG A 147 -3.23 -6.42 -9.69
N VAL A 148 -3.69 -6.03 -10.87
CA VAL A 148 -3.98 -4.65 -11.22
C VAL A 148 -5.43 -4.55 -11.70
N TYR A 149 -6.20 -3.67 -11.07
CA TYR A 149 -7.51 -3.27 -11.56
C TYR A 149 -7.34 -2.02 -12.43
N ASP A 150 -7.88 -2.08 -13.64
CA ASP A 150 -7.89 -0.98 -14.61
C ASP A 150 -9.30 -0.37 -14.67
N PHE A 151 -9.40 0.94 -14.42
CA PHE A 151 -10.69 1.64 -14.40
C PHE A 151 -11.29 1.84 -15.80
N GLU A 152 -10.46 1.98 -16.83
CA GLU A 152 -10.91 2.20 -18.21
C GLU A 152 -11.42 0.89 -18.82
N ALA A 153 -10.69 -0.20 -18.59
CA ALA A 153 -11.06 -1.52 -19.08
C ALA A 153 -12.10 -2.24 -18.20
N ASP A 154 -12.40 -1.72 -17.01
CA ASP A 154 -13.19 -2.37 -15.95
C ASP A 154 -12.79 -3.84 -15.74
N SER A 155 -11.49 -4.09 -15.64
CA SER A 155 -10.94 -5.45 -15.62
C SER A 155 -9.79 -5.60 -14.63
N VAL A 156 -9.51 -6.85 -14.25
CA VAL A 156 -8.42 -7.21 -13.35
C VAL A 156 -7.43 -8.10 -14.10
N THR A 157 -6.16 -7.76 -14.07
CA THR A 157 -5.08 -8.57 -14.65
C THR A 157 -4.14 -9.10 -13.56
N ASN A 158 -3.68 -10.35 -13.72
CA ASN A 158 -2.62 -10.91 -12.88
C ASN A 158 -1.26 -10.49 -13.44
N VAL A 159 -0.36 -10.01 -12.58
CA VAL A 159 0.92 -9.43 -12.98
C VAL A 159 2.09 -10.41 -12.79
N ASN A 160 2.08 -11.26 -11.76
CA ASN A 160 3.26 -12.02 -11.36
C ASN A 160 3.10 -13.55 -11.44
N ASN A 161 2.04 -14.06 -12.10
CA ASN A 161 1.76 -15.49 -12.24
C ASN A 161 1.84 -16.29 -10.92
N SER A 162 1.52 -15.65 -9.79
CA SER A 162 1.31 -16.30 -8.48
C SER A 162 2.55 -16.88 -7.79
N TRP A 163 3.73 -16.26 -7.93
CA TRP A 163 4.97 -16.68 -7.23
C TRP A 163 5.07 -16.33 -5.74
N GLY A 164 3.98 -15.94 -5.10
CA GLY A 164 4.03 -15.42 -3.74
C GLY A 164 4.74 -14.07 -3.68
N ALA A 165 3.99 -13.00 -3.89
CA ALA A 165 4.42 -11.62 -3.92
C ALA A 165 3.55 -10.75 -3.03
N TRP A 166 4.18 -9.73 -2.47
CA TRP A 166 3.60 -8.79 -1.51
C TRP A 166 4.12 -7.38 -1.76
N ASP A 167 3.46 -6.42 -1.13
CA ASP A 167 3.88 -5.04 -0.99
C ASP A 167 4.08 -4.35 -2.37
N PRO A 168 3.04 -4.28 -3.23
CA PRO A 168 3.16 -3.65 -4.53
C PRO A 168 3.46 -2.15 -4.39
N ALA A 169 4.39 -1.66 -5.22
CA ALA A 169 4.73 -0.24 -5.32
C ALA A 169 4.97 0.16 -6.78
N TRP A 170 4.25 1.19 -7.25
CA TRP A 170 4.38 1.72 -8.61
C TRP A 170 5.67 2.52 -8.76
N SER A 171 6.32 2.37 -9.93
CA SER A 171 7.32 3.35 -10.35
C SER A 171 6.63 4.71 -10.60
N PRO A 172 7.35 5.84 -10.44
CA PRO A 172 6.73 7.17 -10.58
C PRO A 172 6.14 7.46 -11.95
N ASP A 173 6.65 6.82 -13.01
CA ASP A 173 6.16 6.91 -14.38
C ASP A 173 5.00 5.93 -14.68
N GLY A 174 4.64 5.06 -13.72
CA GLY A 174 3.60 4.05 -13.86
C GLY A 174 3.96 2.86 -14.77
N SER A 175 5.18 2.78 -15.30
CA SER A 175 5.57 1.72 -16.25
C SER A 175 5.90 0.37 -15.58
N LYS A 176 6.24 0.40 -14.29
CA LYS A 176 6.69 -0.76 -13.52
C LYS A 176 5.97 -0.89 -12.18
N LEU A 177 5.94 -2.12 -11.69
CA LEU A 177 5.64 -2.44 -10.30
C LEU A 177 6.86 -3.08 -9.64
N ALA A 178 7.22 -2.60 -8.45
CA ALA A 178 8.07 -3.31 -7.52
C ALA A 178 7.23 -4.11 -6.53
N PHE A 179 7.74 -5.25 -6.08
CA PHE A 179 7.12 -6.08 -5.05
C PHE A 179 8.16 -6.99 -4.40
N SER A 180 7.88 -7.43 -3.18
CA SER A 180 8.69 -8.46 -2.51
C SER A 180 8.17 -9.84 -2.90
N THR A 181 9.04 -10.80 -3.23
CA THR A 181 8.60 -12.18 -3.60
C THR A 181 9.62 -13.25 -3.21
N LYS A 182 9.13 -14.49 -3.07
CA LYS A 182 9.96 -15.68 -2.89
C LYS A 182 10.38 -16.35 -4.21
N ALA A 183 10.14 -15.73 -5.37
CA ALA A 183 10.36 -16.36 -6.68
C ALA A 183 11.75 -17.02 -6.85
N ALA A 184 12.84 -16.39 -6.40
CA ALA A 184 14.19 -16.97 -6.42
C ALA A 184 14.38 -18.22 -5.55
N TYR A 185 13.44 -18.51 -4.66
CA TYR A 185 13.52 -19.55 -3.64
C TYR A 185 12.43 -20.60 -3.79
N ALA A 186 11.70 -20.63 -4.92
CA ALA A 186 10.59 -21.55 -5.16
C ALA A 186 10.98 -23.02 -4.99
N ASP A 187 12.20 -23.39 -5.38
CA ASP A 187 12.74 -24.76 -5.26
C ASP A 187 13.64 -24.96 -4.03
N SER A 188 13.70 -23.97 -3.13
CA SER A 188 14.61 -24.01 -1.98
C SER A 188 14.01 -24.78 -0.82
N VAL A 189 14.79 -25.72 -0.25
CA VAL A 189 14.50 -26.36 1.06
C VAL A 189 14.60 -25.38 2.24
N ARG A 190 14.96 -24.11 1.99
CA ARG A 190 15.05 -23.08 3.02
C ARG A 190 13.65 -22.75 3.55
N SER A 191 13.36 -23.21 4.76
CA SER A 191 12.09 -23.02 5.48
C SER A 191 11.86 -21.60 6.04
N GLY A 192 12.44 -20.56 5.44
CA GLY A 192 12.39 -19.18 5.96
C GLY A 192 11.53 -18.20 5.15
N TYR A 193 11.34 -16.99 5.69
CA TYR A 193 10.66 -15.86 5.04
C TYR A 193 11.60 -15.12 4.07
N TYR A 194 12.29 -15.86 3.20
CA TYR A 194 13.24 -15.27 2.29
C TYR A 194 12.52 -14.57 1.14
N ARG A 195 12.61 -13.25 1.10
CA ARG A 195 12.04 -12.41 0.03
C ARG A 195 13.11 -11.49 -0.52
N ASP A 196 13.02 -11.26 -1.82
CA ASP A 196 13.79 -10.22 -2.49
C ASP A 196 12.85 -9.28 -3.21
N ILE A 197 13.37 -8.08 -3.51
CA ILE A 197 12.66 -7.11 -4.33
C ILE A 197 12.83 -7.47 -5.79
N TYR A 198 11.71 -7.48 -6.49
CA TYR A 198 11.64 -7.61 -7.93
C TYR A 198 10.91 -6.40 -8.50
N THR A 199 11.20 -6.13 -9.77
CA THR A 199 10.41 -5.23 -10.59
C THR A 199 9.85 -5.99 -11.79
N ILE A 200 8.67 -5.59 -12.24
CA ILE A 200 8.08 -6.05 -13.49
C ILE A 200 7.68 -4.87 -14.35
N GLU A 201 8.00 -4.95 -15.64
CA GLU A 201 7.47 -4.05 -16.66
C GLU A 201 6.09 -4.51 -17.09
N LEU A 202 5.09 -3.63 -17.02
CA LEU A 202 3.70 -4.01 -17.26
C LEU A 202 3.39 -4.34 -18.71
N GLU A 203 4.05 -3.67 -19.66
CA GLU A 203 3.82 -3.88 -21.08
C GLU A 203 4.47 -5.18 -21.59
N SER A 204 5.73 -5.42 -21.19
CA SER A 204 6.51 -6.55 -21.67
C SER A 204 6.38 -7.81 -20.80
N GLY A 205 5.89 -7.65 -19.56
CA GLY A 205 5.93 -8.69 -18.52
C GLY A 205 7.36 -9.01 -18.03
N ARG A 206 8.35 -8.19 -18.39
CA ARG A 206 9.75 -8.45 -18.07
C ARG A 206 10.00 -8.30 -16.58
N LEU A 207 10.31 -9.43 -15.94
CA LEU A 207 10.66 -9.50 -14.53
C LEU A 207 12.18 -9.29 -14.32
N THR A 208 12.56 -8.47 -13.34
CA THR A 208 13.96 -8.23 -12.94
C THR A 208 14.11 -8.34 -11.43
N ARG A 209 15.05 -9.17 -10.95
CA ARG A 209 15.45 -9.21 -9.53
C ARG A 209 16.34 -8.02 -9.20
N ILE A 210 16.04 -7.31 -8.12
CA ILE A 210 16.78 -6.12 -7.67
C ILE A 210 17.72 -6.45 -6.51
N THR A 211 17.28 -7.30 -5.57
CA THR A 211 18.09 -7.68 -4.40
C THR A 211 18.39 -9.17 -4.40
N GLU A 212 19.50 -9.55 -3.76
CA GLU A 212 19.89 -10.95 -3.54
C GLU A 212 20.23 -11.24 -2.07
N THR A 213 19.69 -10.44 -1.16
CA THR A 213 19.96 -10.53 0.28
C THR A 213 19.07 -11.57 0.95
N GLY A 214 17.94 -11.90 0.32
CA GLY A 214 16.95 -12.83 0.86
C GLY A 214 16.16 -12.29 2.05
N ASN A 215 16.28 -11.01 2.38
CA ASN A 215 15.51 -10.38 3.47
C ASN A 215 15.08 -8.95 3.09
N ALA A 216 14.62 -8.75 1.85
CA ALA A 216 14.14 -7.47 1.36
C ALA A 216 12.63 -7.50 1.16
N VAL A 217 11.93 -6.51 1.72
CA VAL A 217 10.46 -6.42 1.82
C VAL A 217 10.02 -4.96 1.65
N GLU A 218 8.73 -4.73 1.37
CA GLU A 218 8.14 -3.39 1.31
C GLU A 218 8.90 -2.38 0.43
N PRO A 219 9.13 -2.68 -0.86
CA PRO A 219 9.92 -1.83 -1.73
C PRO A 219 9.28 -0.46 -1.92
N LYS A 220 10.12 0.58 -1.93
CA LYS A 220 9.67 1.96 -2.17
C LYS A 220 10.53 2.62 -3.25
N TRP A 221 9.91 3.11 -4.30
CA TRP A 221 10.58 3.92 -5.34
C TRP A 221 10.89 5.33 -4.85
N SER A 222 12.05 5.86 -5.23
CA SER A 222 12.33 7.28 -5.12
C SER A 222 11.42 8.09 -6.07
N PRO A 223 11.10 9.36 -5.77
CA PRO A 223 10.23 10.18 -6.63
C PRO A 223 10.73 10.35 -8.07
N ASP A 224 12.04 10.25 -8.28
CA ASP A 224 12.69 10.30 -9.59
C ASP A 224 12.85 8.93 -10.27
N GLY A 225 12.40 7.85 -9.62
CA GLY A 225 12.43 6.48 -10.12
C GLY A 225 13.82 5.83 -10.19
N ARG A 226 14.87 6.50 -9.70
CA ARG A 226 16.26 6.03 -9.81
C ARG A 226 16.66 5.00 -8.75
N PHE A 227 15.95 4.96 -7.63
CA PHE A 227 16.28 4.10 -6.49
C PHE A 227 15.06 3.36 -5.97
N ILE A 228 15.31 2.20 -5.38
CA ILE A 228 14.34 1.48 -4.56
C ILE A 228 14.99 1.28 -3.18
N SER A 229 14.28 1.69 -2.13
CA SER A 229 14.67 1.47 -0.72
C SER A 229 13.81 0.40 -0.07
#